data_AF-A0A2N2T7K8-F1
#
_entry.id   AF-A0A2N2T7K8-F1
#
_cell.length_a   1.000
_cell.length_b   1.000
_cell.length_c   1.000
_cell.angle_alpha   90.00
_cell.angle_beta   90.00
_cell.angle_gamma   90.00
#
_symmetry.space_group_name_H-M   'P 1'
#
loop_
_entity.id
_entity.type
_entity.pdbx_description
1 polymer ?
#
loop_
_entity_poly.entity_id
_entity_poly.type
_entity_poly.pdbx_seq_one_letter_code
_entity_poly.pdbx_strand_id
1 'polypeptide(L)'
;IPKANPNPTGAVSVSDIIKDKPIVNIPGCPPIPVVMTGVLAHYLTFGTLPELDAKGRPKAFFGETIHDRCYRRPFYDQGKFAKTFDDEGARQGWCLFELGCKGPVTYNACATVKWNGGTSWPVESGHGCLGCSEPDFWDAGGFYKALSVPADPLKFAAVAAVAGAAVGVGVSFANRAKKGAAKSAHETTTLADLEK
;
A
#
# COMPACT_ATOMS: atom_id res chain seq x y z
N ILE A 1 -2.69 -14.10 -17.01
CA ILE A 1 -2.08 -15.44 -17.06
C ILE A 1 -1.34 -15.64 -18.38
N PRO A 2 -1.95 -15.59 -19.58
CA PRO A 2 -1.22 -15.91 -20.81
C PRO A 2 -0.05 -14.94 -21.12
N LYS A 3 -0.20 -13.66 -20.74
CA LYS A 3 0.84 -12.62 -20.83
C LYS A 3 1.92 -12.72 -19.73
N ALA A 4 1.69 -13.48 -18.65
CA ALA A 4 2.63 -13.51 -17.54
C ALA A 4 4.01 -14.03 -17.99
N ASN A 5 5.09 -13.64 -17.31
CA ASN A 5 6.43 -14.06 -17.70
C ASN A 5 6.54 -15.59 -17.78
N PRO A 6 7.16 -16.16 -18.85
CA PRO A 6 7.92 -15.49 -19.91
C PRO A 6 7.12 -15.11 -21.18
N ASN A 7 5.79 -15.21 -21.20
CA ASN A 7 4.92 -14.89 -22.34
C ASN A 7 5.34 -15.51 -23.70
N PRO A 8 5.43 -16.85 -23.81
CA PRO A 8 5.98 -17.51 -24.99
C PRO A 8 5.15 -17.29 -26.28
N THR A 9 3.88 -16.91 -26.15
CA THR A 9 2.97 -16.69 -27.28
C THR A 9 2.90 -15.23 -27.72
N GLY A 10 3.53 -14.30 -27.00
CA GLY A 10 3.40 -12.87 -27.27
C GLY A 10 2.00 -12.33 -27.03
N ALA A 11 1.27 -12.87 -26.05
CA ALA A 11 -0.07 -12.41 -25.70
C ALA A 11 -0.05 -10.93 -25.28
N VAL A 12 -0.94 -10.13 -25.88
CA VAL A 12 -1.12 -8.69 -25.61
C VAL A 12 -2.59 -8.37 -25.36
N SER A 13 -2.86 -7.17 -24.82
CA SER A 13 -4.23 -6.70 -24.59
C SER A 13 -4.88 -6.21 -25.90
N VAL A 14 -6.21 -6.13 -25.93
CA VAL A 14 -6.93 -5.50 -27.07
C VAL A 14 -6.49 -4.05 -27.27
N SER A 15 -6.21 -3.33 -26.17
CA SER A 15 -5.74 -1.94 -26.20
C SER A 15 -4.34 -1.80 -26.82
N ASP A 16 -3.56 -2.87 -26.91
CA ASP A 16 -2.24 -2.85 -27.56
C ASP A 16 -2.36 -2.92 -29.09
N ILE A 17 -3.44 -3.51 -29.60
CA ILE A 17 -3.65 -3.77 -31.03
C ILE A 17 -4.57 -2.72 -31.65
N ILE A 18 -5.73 -2.45 -31.03
CA ILE A 18 -6.76 -1.58 -31.59
C ILE A 18 -6.54 -0.15 -31.08
N LYS A 19 -6.32 0.79 -32.00
CA LYS A 19 -5.97 2.19 -31.70
C LYS A 19 -6.97 3.23 -32.22
N ASP A 20 -7.93 2.81 -33.04
CA ASP A 20 -8.86 3.67 -33.78
C ASP A 20 -10.31 3.60 -33.25
N LYS A 21 -10.52 2.91 -32.12
CA LYS A 21 -11.83 2.75 -31.47
C LYS A 21 -11.74 3.03 -29.96
N PRO A 22 -12.81 3.58 -29.35
CA PRO A 22 -12.92 3.62 -27.89
C PRO A 22 -12.94 2.21 -27.31
N ILE A 23 -12.21 1.99 -26.21
CA ILE A 23 -12.15 0.71 -25.51
C ILE A 23 -12.57 0.92 -24.05
N VAL A 24 -13.55 0.13 -23.60
CA VAL A 24 -13.94 0.06 -22.19
C VAL A 24 -13.37 -1.22 -21.60
N ASN A 25 -12.44 -1.07 -20.65
CA ASN A 25 -11.83 -2.19 -19.96
C ASN A 25 -12.68 -2.55 -18.73
N ILE A 26 -13.18 -3.79 -18.68
CA ILE A 26 -13.86 -4.36 -17.51
C ILE A 26 -12.99 -5.47 -16.95
N PRO A 27 -11.89 -5.15 -16.24
CA PRO A 27 -10.92 -6.16 -15.80
C PRO A 27 -11.39 -6.94 -14.57
N GLY A 28 -10.70 -8.05 -14.32
CA GLY A 28 -10.98 -9.02 -13.27
C GLY A 28 -10.79 -10.43 -13.83
N CYS A 29 -10.37 -11.37 -12.99
CA CYS A 29 -10.15 -12.76 -13.39
C CYS A 29 -11.07 -13.72 -12.62
N PRO A 30 -12.38 -13.77 -12.94
CA PRO A 30 -13.11 -12.94 -13.92
C PRO A 30 -13.59 -11.60 -13.33
N PRO A 31 -14.26 -10.72 -14.10
CA PRO A 31 -14.97 -9.55 -13.56
C PRO A 31 -16.25 -9.97 -12.83
N ILE A 32 -16.73 -9.14 -11.90
CA ILE A 32 -17.97 -9.41 -11.15
C ILE A 32 -19.16 -9.38 -12.13
N PRO A 33 -20.10 -10.36 -12.07
CA PRO A 33 -21.23 -10.41 -13.00
C PRO A 33 -22.07 -9.13 -13.05
N VAL A 34 -22.39 -8.55 -11.89
CA VAL A 34 -23.16 -7.28 -11.78
C VAL A 34 -22.40 -6.10 -12.37
N VAL A 35 -21.07 -6.10 -12.32
CA VAL A 35 -20.25 -5.05 -12.95
C VAL A 35 -20.36 -5.15 -14.47
N MET A 36 -20.25 -6.35 -15.03
CA MET A 36 -20.40 -6.58 -16.48
C MET A 36 -21.78 -6.14 -16.98
N THR A 37 -22.85 -6.61 -16.31
CA THR A 37 -24.22 -6.26 -16.71
C THR A 37 -24.53 -4.79 -16.46
N GLY A 38 -23.98 -4.19 -15.40
CA GLY A 38 -24.15 -2.77 -15.10
C GLY A 38 -23.56 -1.85 -16.16
N VAL A 39 -22.39 -2.19 -16.71
CA VAL A 39 -21.79 -1.42 -17.82
C VAL A 39 -22.62 -1.54 -19.10
N LEU A 40 -23.08 -2.74 -19.44
CA LEU A 40 -23.95 -2.95 -20.60
C LEU A 40 -25.27 -2.21 -20.47
N ALA A 41 -25.90 -2.30 -19.29
CA ALA A 41 -27.15 -1.60 -18.99
C ALA A 41 -26.98 -0.08 -19.11
N HIS A 42 -25.90 0.48 -18.56
CA HIS A 42 -25.60 1.91 -18.72
C HIS A 42 -25.57 2.33 -20.19
N TYR A 43 -24.83 1.61 -21.03
CA TYR A 43 -24.73 1.94 -22.45
C TYR A 43 -26.09 1.84 -23.16
N LEU A 44 -26.85 0.78 -22.90
CA LEU A 44 -28.17 0.59 -23.52
C LEU A 44 -29.21 1.63 -23.06
N THR A 45 -29.13 2.09 -21.82
CA THR A 45 -30.06 3.08 -21.27
C THR A 45 -29.72 4.51 -21.69
N PHE A 46 -28.44 4.89 -21.66
CA PHE A 46 -28.01 6.28 -21.86
C PHE A 46 -27.42 6.55 -23.25
N GLY A 47 -27.19 5.51 -24.07
CA GLY A 47 -26.59 5.65 -25.39
C GLY A 47 -25.15 6.17 -25.39
N THR A 48 -24.48 6.17 -24.23
CA THR A 48 -23.15 6.74 -24.02
C THR A 48 -22.28 5.79 -23.21
N LEU A 49 -20.96 5.90 -23.36
CA LEU A 49 -20.02 5.14 -22.53
C LEU A 49 -19.98 5.73 -21.11
N PRO A 50 -19.80 4.90 -20.07
CA PRO A 50 -19.62 5.41 -18.72
C PRO A 50 -18.33 6.22 -18.60
N GLU A 51 -18.24 7.07 -17.58
CA GLU A 51 -17.00 7.76 -17.25
C GLU A 51 -15.88 6.75 -16.93
N LEU A 52 -14.73 6.90 -17.59
CA LEU A 52 -13.60 5.97 -17.48
C LEU A 52 -12.45 6.60 -16.68
N ASP A 53 -11.70 5.76 -15.97
CA ASP A 53 -10.42 6.14 -15.36
C ASP A 53 -9.27 6.16 -16.39
N ALA A 54 -8.06 6.48 -15.94
CA ALA A 54 -6.87 6.55 -16.80
C ALA A 54 -6.48 5.20 -17.44
N LYS A 55 -7.01 4.06 -16.96
CA LYS A 55 -6.81 2.73 -17.53
C LYS A 55 -8.00 2.30 -18.41
N GLY A 56 -8.93 3.21 -18.70
CA GLY A 56 -10.12 2.93 -19.51
C GLY A 56 -11.18 2.10 -18.77
N ARG A 57 -11.21 2.13 -17.43
CA ARG A 57 -12.14 1.33 -16.61
C ARG A 57 -13.31 2.19 -16.10
N PRO A 58 -14.55 1.68 -16.06
CA PRO A 58 -15.70 2.44 -15.54
C PRO A 58 -15.50 2.89 -14.08
N LYS A 59 -15.46 4.21 -13.83
CA LYS A 59 -15.18 4.79 -12.50
C LYS A 59 -16.16 4.33 -11.43
N ALA A 60 -17.42 4.07 -11.79
CA ALA A 60 -18.44 3.57 -10.87
C ALA A 60 -18.04 2.26 -10.15
N PHE A 61 -17.19 1.44 -10.77
CA PHE A 61 -16.76 0.14 -10.23
C PHE A 61 -15.26 0.07 -9.92
N PHE A 62 -14.46 0.93 -10.56
CA PHE A 62 -12.99 0.90 -10.48
C PHE A 62 -12.39 2.24 -10.00
N GLY A 63 -13.20 3.15 -9.45
CA GLY A 63 -12.75 4.47 -9.00
C GLY A 63 -12.03 4.48 -7.64
N GLU A 64 -12.23 3.45 -6.83
CA GLU A 64 -11.64 3.31 -5.50
C GLU A 64 -10.93 1.96 -5.34
N THR A 65 -9.99 1.89 -4.41
CA THR A 65 -9.32 0.62 -4.12
C THR A 65 -10.22 -0.28 -3.30
N ILE A 66 -9.96 -1.58 -3.36
CA ILE A 66 -10.56 -2.58 -2.47
C ILE A 66 -10.35 -2.20 -1.01
N HIS A 67 -9.20 -1.64 -0.66
CA HIS A 67 -8.87 -1.29 0.71
C HIS A 67 -9.70 -0.11 1.23
N ASP A 68 -9.96 0.90 0.40
CA ASP A 68 -10.76 2.07 0.78
C ASP A 68 -12.18 1.70 1.23
N ARG A 69 -12.70 0.59 0.70
CA ARG A 69 -14.05 0.06 0.99
C ARG A 69 -14.05 -1.23 1.79
N CYS A 70 -12.90 -1.71 2.25
CA CYS A 70 -12.80 -2.99 2.95
C CYS A 70 -13.38 -2.91 4.36
N TYR A 71 -14.33 -3.79 4.68
CA TYR A 71 -14.90 -3.87 6.04
C TYR A 71 -13.87 -4.25 7.12
N ARG A 72 -12.74 -4.85 6.75
CA ARG A 72 -11.63 -5.17 7.66
C ARG A 72 -10.66 -3.99 7.89
N ARG A 73 -10.87 -2.84 7.25
CA ARG A 73 -10.01 -1.65 7.38
C ARG A 73 -9.85 -1.15 8.83
N PRO A 74 -10.89 -1.14 9.69
CA PRO A 74 -10.69 -0.78 11.09
C PRO A 74 -9.68 -1.66 11.83
N PHE A 75 -9.53 -2.94 11.45
CA PHE A 75 -8.50 -3.81 12.00
C PHE A 75 -7.11 -3.48 11.47
N TYR A 76 -7.01 -3.08 10.19
CA TYR A 76 -5.76 -2.58 9.62
C TYR A 76 -5.26 -1.35 10.39
N ASP A 77 -6.15 -0.38 10.61
CA ASP A 77 -5.82 0.87 11.31
C ASP A 77 -5.40 0.64 12.78
N GLN A 78 -5.89 -0.44 13.39
CA GLN A 78 -5.52 -0.87 14.75
C GLN A 78 -4.24 -1.72 14.81
N GLY A 79 -3.64 -2.06 13.67
CA GLY A 79 -2.51 -3.00 13.61
C GLY A 79 -2.90 -4.45 13.94
N LYS A 80 -4.18 -4.81 13.82
CA LYS A 80 -4.71 -6.16 14.02
C LYS A 80 -4.65 -6.94 12.71
N PHE A 81 -3.65 -7.79 12.61
CA PHE A 81 -3.38 -8.60 11.42
C PHE A 81 -3.43 -10.09 11.74
N ALA A 82 -4.03 -10.87 10.84
CA ALA A 82 -3.78 -12.30 10.78
C ALA A 82 -2.36 -12.52 10.28
N LYS A 83 -1.61 -13.41 10.96
CA LYS A 83 -0.19 -13.70 10.69
C LYS A 83 -0.02 -15.03 9.96
N THR A 84 -0.88 -16.00 10.26
CA THR A 84 -0.98 -17.27 9.51
C THR A 84 -2.42 -17.57 9.16
N PHE A 85 -2.63 -18.43 8.17
CA PHE A 85 -3.97 -18.97 7.94
C PHE A 85 -4.45 -19.72 9.18
N ASP A 86 -5.72 -19.53 9.54
CA ASP A 86 -6.40 -20.15 10.68
C ASP A 86 -5.87 -19.79 12.09
N ASP A 87 -5.05 -18.73 12.23
CA ASP A 87 -4.73 -18.19 13.55
C ASP A 87 -5.92 -17.46 14.21
N GLU A 88 -5.74 -17.02 15.44
CA GLU A 88 -6.77 -16.26 16.17
C GLU A 88 -7.22 -15.02 15.39
N GLY A 89 -6.29 -14.29 14.77
CA GLY A 89 -6.61 -13.11 13.97
C GLY A 89 -7.47 -13.46 12.75
N ALA A 90 -7.14 -14.54 12.04
CA ALA A 90 -7.89 -15.03 10.90
C ALA A 90 -9.32 -15.44 11.31
N ARG A 91 -9.45 -16.19 12.42
CA ARG A 91 -10.74 -16.63 12.98
C ARG A 91 -11.59 -15.47 13.49
N GLN A 92 -10.97 -14.40 13.99
CA GLN A 92 -11.64 -13.16 14.40
C GLN A 92 -11.91 -12.19 13.23
N GLY A 93 -11.52 -12.53 12.00
CA GLY A 93 -11.75 -11.70 10.82
C GLY A 93 -10.86 -10.46 10.73
N TRP A 94 -9.68 -10.47 11.36
CA TRP A 94 -8.69 -9.38 11.28
C TRP A 94 -8.14 -9.19 9.87
N CYS A 95 -7.41 -8.09 9.67
CA CYS A 95 -6.91 -7.72 8.36
C CYS A 95 -5.88 -8.73 7.84
N LEU A 96 -5.96 -9.04 6.55
CA LEU A 96 -5.12 -10.03 5.86
C LEU A 96 -3.88 -9.40 5.20
N PHE A 97 -3.48 -8.20 5.63
CA PHE A 97 -2.39 -7.46 5.01
C PHE A 97 -1.05 -8.19 5.11
N GLU A 98 -0.70 -8.70 6.30
CA GLU A 98 0.55 -9.46 6.52
C GLU A 98 0.55 -10.80 5.79
N LEU A 99 -0.63 -11.35 5.45
CA LEU A 99 -0.79 -12.52 4.57
C LEU A 99 -0.70 -12.18 3.08
N GLY A 100 -0.35 -10.94 2.72
CA GLY A 100 -0.07 -10.55 1.34
C GLY A 100 -1.23 -9.91 0.57
N CYS A 101 -2.32 -9.54 1.23
CA CYS A 101 -3.47 -8.89 0.57
C CYS A 101 -3.06 -7.65 -0.24
N LYS A 102 -3.32 -7.68 -1.55
CA LYS A 102 -3.05 -6.59 -2.51
C LYS A 102 -4.19 -5.58 -2.64
N GLY A 103 -5.19 -5.66 -1.76
CA GLY A 103 -6.33 -4.74 -1.72
C GLY A 103 -5.96 -3.25 -1.76
N PRO A 104 -4.88 -2.80 -1.07
CA PRO A 104 -4.46 -1.38 -1.09
C PRO A 104 -4.08 -0.81 -2.46
N VAL A 105 -3.76 -1.66 -3.43
CA VAL A 105 -3.34 -1.23 -4.78
C VAL A 105 -4.26 -1.77 -5.88
N THR A 106 -5.39 -2.37 -5.50
CA THR A 106 -6.32 -3.02 -6.44
C THR A 106 -7.61 -2.24 -6.51
N TYR A 107 -7.99 -1.78 -7.69
CA TYR A 107 -9.26 -1.12 -7.93
C TYR A 107 -10.29 -2.14 -8.42
N ASN A 108 -11.40 -2.27 -7.69
CA ASN A 108 -12.53 -3.13 -8.04
C ASN A 108 -13.70 -2.90 -7.06
N ALA A 109 -14.87 -3.45 -7.39
CA ALA A 109 -16.08 -3.37 -6.58
C ALA A 109 -16.28 -4.59 -5.64
N CYS A 110 -15.29 -5.47 -5.46
CA CYS A 110 -15.48 -6.71 -4.68
C CYS A 110 -15.85 -6.43 -3.21
N ALA A 111 -15.31 -5.36 -2.62
CA ALA A 111 -15.59 -5.02 -1.21
C ALA A 111 -16.97 -4.37 -1.00
N THR A 112 -17.62 -3.90 -2.07
CA THR A 112 -18.92 -3.20 -2.01
C THR A 112 -20.04 -4.05 -2.60
N VAL A 113 -19.91 -4.47 -3.86
CA VAL A 113 -20.92 -5.27 -4.59
C VAL A 113 -20.83 -6.75 -4.24
N LYS A 114 -19.64 -7.21 -3.84
CA LYS A 114 -19.32 -8.63 -3.61
C LYS A 114 -19.58 -9.49 -4.86
N TRP A 115 -19.47 -10.80 -4.70
CA TRP A 115 -19.68 -11.81 -5.73
C TRP A 115 -20.98 -12.58 -5.48
N ASN A 116 -21.55 -13.13 -6.57
CA ASN A 116 -22.67 -14.09 -6.53
C ASN A 116 -23.88 -13.60 -5.73
N GLY A 117 -24.52 -12.51 -6.18
CA GLY A 117 -25.71 -11.97 -5.52
C GLY A 117 -25.44 -11.35 -4.15
N GLY A 118 -24.22 -10.81 -3.95
CA GLY A 118 -23.85 -10.20 -2.67
C GLY A 118 -23.35 -11.19 -1.61
N THR A 119 -23.10 -12.45 -1.98
CA THR A 119 -22.80 -13.53 -1.02
C THR A 119 -21.47 -13.34 -0.30
N SER A 120 -20.36 -13.22 -1.05
CA SER A 120 -19.02 -13.10 -0.46
C SER A 120 -18.04 -12.50 -1.47
N TRP A 121 -16.78 -12.35 -1.08
CA TRP A 121 -15.65 -12.00 -1.92
C TRP A 121 -14.36 -12.53 -1.27
N PRO A 122 -13.19 -12.53 -1.95
CA PRO A 122 -12.01 -13.24 -1.45
C PRO A 122 -11.63 -12.94 0.01
N VAL A 123 -11.61 -11.67 0.41
CA VAL A 123 -11.23 -11.25 1.76
C VAL A 123 -12.27 -11.63 2.80
N GLU A 124 -13.56 -11.57 2.46
CA GLU A 124 -14.63 -12.04 3.35
C GLU A 124 -14.51 -13.55 3.60
N SER A 125 -14.16 -14.31 2.56
CA SER A 125 -13.85 -15.74 2.65
C SER A 125 -12.45 -16.06 3.21
N GLY A 126 -11.72 -15.08 3.74
CA GLY A 126 -10.47 -15.30 4.47
C GLY A 126 -9.19 -15.33 3.62
N HIS A 127 -9.26 -15.09 2.31
CA HIS A 127 -8.08 -14.98 1.45
C HIS A 127 -7.78 -13.53 1.06
N GLY A 128 -6.53 -13.10 1.15
CA GLY A 128 -6.09 -11.78 0.70
C GLY A 128 -6.42 -11.54 -0.78
N CYS A 129 -6.74 -10.30 -1.14
CA CYS A 129 -6.92 -9.92 -2.54
C CYS A 129 -5.62 -10.18 -3.31
N LEU A 130 -5.73 -10.74 -4.52
CA LEU A 130 -4.58 -11.03 -5.38
C LEU A 130 -4.23 -9.89 -6.34
N GLY A 131 -5.11 -8.89 -6.48
CA GLY A 131 -4.95 -7.83 -7.48
C GLY A 131 -5.41 -8.20 -8.88
N CYS A 132 -6.35 -9.14 -9.03
CA CYS A 132 -6.69 -9.72 -10.33
C CYS A 132 -7.32 -8.77 -11.36
N SER A 133 -7.69 -7.54 -10.97
CA SER A 133 -8.15 -6.48 -11.87
C SER A 133 -7.08 -5.45 -12.24
N GLU A 134 -5.86 -5.61 -11.73
CA GLU A 134 -4.74 -4.74 -12.07
C GLU A 134 -3.89 -5.33 -13.22
N PRO A 135 -3.30 -4.47 -14.07
CA PRO A 135 -2.33 -4.90 -15.08
C PRO A 135 -1.18 -5.69 -14.44
N ASP A 136 -0.76 -6.76 -15.12
CA ASP A 136 0.45 -7.52 -14.79
C ASP A 136 0.51 -8.09 -13.36
N PHE A 137 -0.64 -8.26 -12.70
CA PHE A 137 -0.71 -8.71 -11.31
C PHE A 137 -0.08 -10.09 -11.04
N TRP A 138 0.04 -10.94 -12.07
CA TRP A 138 0.71 -12.24 -11.97
C TRP A 138 2.22 -12.10 -11.75
N ASP A 139 2.81 -11.01 -12.23
CA ASP A 139 4.24 -10.73 -12.16
C ASP A 139 4.59 -9.70 -11.08
N ALA A 140 3.60 -9.26 -10.29
CA ALA A 140 3.76 -8.27 -9.22
C ALA A 140 4.40 -8.86 -7.92
N GLY A 141 5.17 -9.94 -8.06
CA GLY A 141 5.77 -10.70 -6.95
C GLY A 141 4.81 -11.70 -6.31
N GLY A 142 5.28 -12.35 -5.23
CA GLY A 142 4.53 -13.40 -4.55
C GLY A 142 3.22 -12.90 -3.93
N PHE A 143 2.13 -13.64 -4.13
CA PHE A 143 0.82 -13.28 -3.56
C PHE A 143 0.83 -13.13 -2.05
N TYR A 144 1.58 -13.97 -1.35
CA TYR A 144 1.68 -13.97 0.12
C TYR A 144 2.75 -13.03 0.68
N LYS A 145 3.42 -12.26 -0.18
CA LYS A 145 4.33 -11.20 0.27
C LYS A 145 3.53 -9.94 0.57
N ALA A 146 3.59 -9.47 1.81
CA ALA A 146 2.98 -8.21 2.20
C ALA A 146 3.53 -7.04 1.35
N LEU A 147 2.65 -6.07 1.06
CA LEU A 147 3.09 -4.81 0.48
C LEU A 147 3.96 -4.06 1.52
N SER A 148 4.88 -3.22 1.07
CA SER A 148 5.61 -2.34 1.98
C SER A 148 4.64 -1.30 2.56
N VAL A 149 4.51 -1.26 3.89
CA VAL A 149 3.81 -0.16 4.57
C VAL A 149 4.73 1.06 4.57
N PRO A 150 4.24 2.27 4.29
CA PRO A 150 4.97 3.49 4.65
C PRO A 150 5.36 3.43 6.13
N ALA A 151 6.59 3.82 6.48
CA ALA A 151 7.04 3.81 7.87
C ALA A 151 6.04 4.55 8.77
N ASP A 152 5.65 3.91 9.88
CA ASP A 152 4.81 4.53 10.91
C ASP A 152 5.47 5.83 11.37
N PRO A 153 4.88 7.01 11.07
CA PRO A 153 5.50 8.29 11.36
C PRO A 153 5.78 8.48 12.84
N LEU A 154 4.96 7.87 13.71
CA LEU A 154 5.09 7.98 15.15
C LEU A 154 6.27 7.15 15.66
N LYS A 155 6.45 5.93 15.14
CA LYS A 155 7.64 5.11 15.45
C LYS A 155 8.91 5.76 14.92
N PHE A 156 8.85 6.33 13.72
CA PHE A 156 9.98 7.04 13.14
C PHE A 156 10.34 8.29 13.96
N ALA A 157 9.34 9.07 14.38
CA ALA A 157 9.52 10.23 15.26
C ALA A 157 10.07 9.83 16.63
N ALA A 158 9.59 8.74 17.23
CA ALA A 158 10.09 8.24 18.51
C ALA A 158 11.56 7.80 18.43
N VAL A 159 11.93 7.08 17.37
CA VAL A 159 13.33 6.69 17.12
C VAL A 159 14.22 7.91 16.90
N ALA A 160 13.76 8.88 16.11
CA ALA A 160 14.49 10.12 15.86
C ALA A 160 14.67 10.95 17.14
N ALA A 161 13.66 11.02 18.01
CA ALA A 161 13.73 11.74 19.29
C ALA A 161 14.75 11.09 20.25
N VAL A 162 14.75 9.77 20.37
CA VAL A 162 15.72 9.04 21.21
C VAL A 162 17.15 9.22 20.70
N ALA A 163 17.36 9.08 19.39
CA ALA A 163 18.67 9.31 18.77
C ALA A 163 19.14 10.76 18.98
N GLY A 164 18.26 11.73 18.78
CA GLY A 164 18.54 13.15 19.01
C GLY A 164 18.92 13.45 20.46
N ALA A 165 18.22 12.87 21.43
CA ALA A 165 18.54 13.02 22.85
C ALA A 165 19.90 12.42 23.21
N ALA A 166 20.22 11.21 22.72
CA ALA A 166 21.51 10.56 22.97
C ALA A 166 22.69 11.37 22.41
N VAL A 167 22.56 11.87 21.18
CA VAL A 167 23.57 12.74 20.56
C VAL A 167 23.71 14.05 21.34
N GLY A 168 22.58 14.70 21.70
CA GLY A 168 22.60 15.94 22.46
C GLY A 168 23.27 15.82 23.83
N VAL A 169 23.04 14.71 24.53
CA VAL A 169 23.69 14.40 25.81
C VAL A 169 25.19 14.16 25.61
N GLY A 170 25.58 13.33 24.62
CA GLY A 170 26.98 13.06 24.32
C GLY A 170 27.79 14.32 23.97
N VAL A 171 27.24 15.18 23.13
CA VAL A 171 27.85 16.48 22.76
C VAL A 171 27.97 17.40 23.97
N SER A 172 26.95 17.44 24.84
CA SER A 172 26.97 18.27 26.06
C SER A 172 28.05 17.82 27.04
N PHE A 173 28.22 16.52 27.25
CA PHE A 173 29.29 15.97 28.10
C PHE A 173 30.67 16.23 27.50
N ALA A 174 30.85 16.03 26.20
CA ALA A 174 32.11 16.32 25.51
C ALA A 174 32.49 17.81 25.62
N ASN A 175 31.53 18.72 25.47
CA ASN A 175 31.76 20.16 25.62
C ASN A 175 32.12 20.55 27.05
N ARG A 176 31.46 19.97 28.07
CA ARG A 176 31.82 20.21 29.48
C ARG A 176 33.23 19.72 29.79
N ALA A 177 33.61 18.52 29.31
CA ALA A 177 34.95 17.98 29.49
C ALA A 177 36.02 18.87 28.83
N LYS A 178 35.80 19.30 27.57
CA LYS A 178 36.70 20.25 26.88
C LYS A 178 36.82 21.58 27.61
N LYS A 179 35.71 22.14 28.10
CA LYS A 179 35.72 23.41 28.84
C LYS A 179 36.43 23.29 30.19
N GLY A 180 36.29 22.15 30.86
CA GLY A 180 37.04 21.83 32.09
C GLY A 180 38.55 21.75 31.83
N ALA A 181 38.96 21.01 30.80
CA ALA A 181 40.37 20.89 30.40
C ALA A 181 40.98 22.24 29.98
N ALA A 182 40.24 23.04 29.23
CA ALA A 182 40.67 24.39 28.83
C ALA A 182 40.83 25.32 30.05
N LYS A 183 39.97 25.19 31.07
CA LYS A 183 40.06 25.99 32.30
C LYS A 183 41.21 25.53 33.20
N SER A 184 41.53 24.23 33.25
CA SER A 184 42.70 23.73 34.00
C SER A 184 44.03 24.04 33.32
N ALA A 185 44.04 24.16 31.99
CA ALA A 185 45.20 24.59 31.23
C ALA A 185 45.34 26.12 31.14
N HIS A 186 44.42 26.89 31.74
CA HIS A 186 44.47 28.34 31.74
C HIS A 186 45.49 28.83 32.77
N GLU A 187 46.70 29.09 32.32
CA GLU A 187 47.73 29.77 33.10
C GLU A 187 47.44 31.29 33.12
N THR A 188 47.32 31.87 34.31
CA THR A 188 47.11 33.31 34.47
C THR A 188 48.45 34.03 34.33
N THR A 189 48.65 34.68 33.19
CA THR A 189 49.77 35.56 32.95
C THR A 189 49.65 36.80 33.82
N THR A 190 50.72 37.12 34.53
CA THR A 190 50.84 38.31 35.37
C THR A 190 51.58 39.41 34.61
N LEU A 191 51.47 40.66 35.07
CA LEU A 191 52.21 41.78 34.47
C LEU A 191 53.74 41.55 34.50
N ALA A 192 54.24 40.73 35.43
CA ALA A 192 55.65 40.36 35.50
C ALA A 192 56.12 39.45 34.35
N ASP A 193 55.21 38.77 33.64
CA ASP A 193 55.52 37.89 32.51
C ASP A 193 55.64 38.66 31.18
N LEU A 194 55.32 39.96 31.17
CA LEU A 194 55.41 40.86 30.00
C LEU A 194 56.71 41.67 29.93
N GLU A 195 57.56 41.60 30.96
CA GLU A 195 58.82 42.38 31.07
C GLU A 195 60.10 41.55 30.83
N LYS A 196 59.98 40.39 30.16
CA LYS A 196 61.11 39.65 29.56
C LYS A 196 61.04 39.69 28.05
#